data_AF-A0AAV6TNP8-F1
#
_entry.id   AF-A0AAV6TNP8-F1
#
_cell.length_a   1.000
_cell.length_b   1.000
_cell.length_c   1.000
_cell.angle_alpha   90.00
_cell.angle_beta   90.00
_cell.angle_gamma   90.00
#
_symmetry.space_group_name_H-M   'P 1'
#
loop_
_entity.id
_entity.type
_entity.pdbx_description
1 polymer ?
#
loop_
_entity_poly.entity_id
_entity_poly.type
_entity_poly.pdbx_seq_one_letter_code
_entity_poly.pdbx_strand_id
1 'polypeptide(L)'
;MLERRVDFIVLFMLLYVTANAQEKQDLDCGVKITTQSYLEIAQEMIKKVKDSNSNCPRQSSTTIDCETLLKSGNTKSKMYTVWPKSRILEEKPVEVYCDMETDGGGWTVIQRRGNFSRAKDYFFRNWEAYKKGFGNVEEDFWLGK
;
A
#
# COMPACT_ATOMS: atom_id res chain seq x y z
N MET A 1 -55.18 -62.73 -22.70
CA MET A 1 -54.13 -63.50 -21.98
C MET A 1 -52.70 -63.19 -22.50
N LEU A 2 -52.53 -62.61 -23.70
CA LEU A 2 -51.22 -62.17 -24.21
C LEU A 2 -50.71 -60.82 -23.64
N GLU A 3 -51.58 -59.86 -23.29
CA GLU A 3 -51.14 -58.54 -22.79
C GLU A 3 -50.36 -58.58 -21.47
N ARG A 4 -50.78 -59.40 -20.49
CA ARG A 4 -50.03 -59.54 -19.22
C ARG A 4 -48.65 -60.17 -19.37
N ARG A 5 -48.40 -60.93 -20.46
CA ARG A 5 -47.06 -61.50 -20.74
C ARG A 5 -46.12 -60.46 -21.34
N VAL A 6 -46.64 -59.50 -22.12
CA VAL A 6 -45.84 -58.39 -22.67
C VAL A 6 -45.42 -57.46 -21.54
N ASP A 7 -46.29 -57.19 -20.57
CA ASP A 7 -45.96 -56.36 -19.40
C ASP A 7 -44.80 -56.93 -18.58
N PHE A 8 -44.77 -58.24 -18.31
CA PHE A 8 -43.69 -58.87 -17.58
C PHE A 8 -42.37 -58.85 -18.34
N ILE A 9 -42.41 -59.04 -19.67
CA ILE A 9 -41.21 -58.97 -20.52
C ILE A 9 -40.69 -57.52 -20.56
N VAL A 10 -41.58 -56.53 -20.67
CA VAL A 10 -41.21 -55.11 -20.62
C VAL A 10 -40.63 -54.75 -19.26
N LEU A 11 -41.21 -55.23 -18.15
CA LEU A 11 -40.67 -55.01 -16.81
C LEU A 11 -39.29 -55.65 -16.63
N PHE A 12 -39.09 -56.88 -17.12
CA PHE A 12 -37.81 -57.58 -17.04
C PHE A 12 -36.75 -56.91 -17.91
N MET A 13 -37.13 -56.43 -19.11
CA MET A 13 -36.25 -55.66 -19.98
C MET A 13 -35.90 -54.31 -19.36
N LEU A 14 -36.84 -53.61 -18.74
CA LEU A 14 -36.58 -52.35 -18.01
C LEU A 14 -35.66 -52.60 -16.81
N LEU A 15 -35.91 -53.62 -16.00
CA LEU A 15 -35.06 -54.00 -14.87
C LEU A 15 -33.66 -54.43 -15.32
N TYR A 16 -33.56 -55.19 -16.42
CA TYR A 16 -32.29 -55.60 -17.02
C TYR A 16 -31.52 -54.40 -17.61
N VAL A 17 -32.21 -53.44 -18.21
CA VAL A 17 -31.61 -52.18 -18.70
C VAL A 17 -31.14 -51.31 -17.53
N THR A 18 -31.90 -51.21 -16.43
CA THR A 18 -31.47 -50.46 -15.24
C THR A 18 -30.36 -51.17 -14.44
N ALA A 19 -30.34 -52.51 -14.43
CA ALA A 19 -29.33 -53.29 -13.72
C ALA A 19 -28.00 -53.37 -14.47
N ASN A 20 -28.03 -53.30 -15.82
CA ASN A 20 -26.82 -53.30 -16.67
C ASN A 20 -26.45 -51.90 -17.19
N ALA A 21 -27.05 -50.84 -16.66
CA ALA A 21 -26.54 -49.48 -16.83
C ALA A 21 -25.22 -49.34 -16.05
N GLN A 22 -24.17 -49.96 -16.58
CA GLN A 22 -22.80 -49.73 -16.15
C GLN A 22 -22.47 -48.27 -16.49
N GLU A 23 -22.23 -47.48 -15.45
CA GLU A 23 -21.69 -46.13 -15.53
C GLU A 23 -20.43 -46.17 -16.43
N LYS A 24 -20.55 -45.66 -17.66
CA LYS A 24 -19.42 -45.55 -18.58
C LYS A 24 -18.52 -44.42 -18.10
N GLN A 25 -17.68 -44.75 -17.14
CA GLN A 25 -16.47 -44.00 -16.87
C GLN A 25 -15.44 -44.48 -17.89
N ASP A 26 -15.30 -43.75 -19.01
CA ASP A 26 -14.09 -43.70 -19.84
C ASP A 26 -14.32 -42.80 -21.07
N LEU A 27 -13.98 -41.52 -20.95
CA LEU A 27 -12.82 -40.92 -21.63
C LEU A 27 -12.71 -39.46 -21.15
N ASP A 28 -11.91 -39.28 -20.11
CA ASP A 28 -11.47 -37.98 -19.63
C ASP A 28 -10.63 -37.30 -20.72
N CYS A 29 -11.18 -36.33 -21.47
CA CYS A 29 -10.34 -35.22 -21.91
C CYS A 29 -10.32 -34.19 -20.78
N GLY A 30 -9.57 -34.53 -19.74
CA GLY A 30 -9.32 -33.72 -18.56
C GLY A 30 -8.51 -32.49 -18.93
N VAL A 31 -9.15 -31.55 -19.60
CA VAL A 31 -8.76 -30.15 -19.63
C VAL A 31 -9.71 -29.42 -18.68
N LYS A 32 -9.78 -29.90 -17.44
CA LYS A 32 -9.92 -29.00 -16.30
C LYS A 32 -8.57 -28.29 -16.20
N ILE A 33 -8.37 -27.26 -17.03
CA ILE A 33 -7.28 -26.32 -16.79
C ILE A 33 -7.57 -25.77 -15.41
N THR A 34 -6.77 -26.22 -14.46
CA THR A 34 -6.73 -25.73 -13.10
C THR A 34 -6.37 -24.25 -13.21
N THR A 35 -7.36 -23.38 -13.35
CA THR A 35 -7.30 -21.96 -12.94
C THR A 35 -6.82 -21.86 -11.49
N GLN A 36 -7.05 -22.93 -10.74
CA GLN A 36 -6.45 -23.29 -9.47
C GLN A 36 -4.91 -23.23 -9.45
N SER A 37 -4.19 -23.62 -10.51
CA SER A 37 -2.71 -23.58 -10.53
C SER A 37 -2.16 -22.15 -10.48
N TYR A 38 -2.70 -21.25 -11.30
CA TYR A 38 -2.35 -19.82 -11.26
C TYR A 38 -2.77 -19.17 -9.95
N LEU A 39 -3.93 -19.55 -9.39
CA LEU A 39 -4.43 -19.03 -8.13
C LEU A 39 -3.57 -19.48 -6.94
N GLU A 40 -3.13 -20.74 -6.94
CA GLU A 40 -2.24 -21.31 -5.94
C GLU A 40 -0.85 -20.67 -6.00
N ILE A 41 -0.30 -20.47 -7.20
CA ILE A 41 0.96 -19.75 -7.40
C ILE A 41 0.83 -18.30 -6.90
N ALA A 42 -0.26 -17.62 -7.24
CA ALA A 42 -0.50 -16.25 -6.79
C ALA A 42 -0.63 -16.16 -5.27
N GLN A 43 -1.38 -17.08 -4.65
CA GLN A 43 -1.52 -17.18 -3.20
C GLN A 43 -0.19 -17.51 -2.51
N GLU A 44 0.63 -18.36 -3.10
CA GLU A 44 1.97 -18.69 -2.61
C GLU A 44 2.91 -17.48 -2.68
N MET A 45 2.87 -16.72 -3.78
CA MET A 45 3.62 -15.47 -3.91
C MET A 45 3.17 -14.44 -2.87
N ILE A 46 1.86 -14.29 -2.65
CA ILE A 46 1.31 -13.41 -1.61
C ILE A 46 1.74 -13.88 -0.21
N LYS A 47 1.73 -15.19 0.05
CA LYS A 47 2.17 -15.76 1.33
C LYS A 47 3.65 -15.51 1.57
N LYS A 48 4.51 -15.75 0.56
CA LYS A 48 5.94 -15.44 0.60
C LYS A 48 6.19 -13.95 0.86
N VAL A 49 5.44 -13.07 0.21
CA VAL A 49 5.50 -11.62 0.48
C VAL A 49 5.08 -11.33 1.91
N LYS A 50 3.99 -11.89 2.42
CA LYS A 50 3.51 -11.67 3.79
C LYS A 50 4.51 -12.17 4.86
N ASP A 51 5.12 -13.33 4.62
CA ASP A 51 6.12 -13.92 5.51
C ASP A 51 7.44 -13.11 5.47
N SER A 52 7.85 -12.62 4.30
CA SER A 52 9.00 -11.70 4.16
C SER A 52 8.74 -10.28 4.69
N ASN A 53 7.48 -9.84 4.66
CA ASN A 53 7.03 -8.54 5.17
C ASN A 53 6.89 -8.51 6.71
N SER A 54 7.04 -9.65 7.39
CA SER A 54 7.20 -9.68 8.84
C SER A 54 8.58 -9.20 9.30
N ASN A 55 9.55 -9.18 8.38
CA ASN A 55 10.91 -8.67 8.55
C ASN A 55 11.28 -7.52 7.60
N CYS A 56 10.32 -7.00 6.82
CA CYS A 56 10.42 -5.60 6.44
C CYS A 56 10.49 -4.84 7.76
N PRO A 57 11.51 -3.99 8.00
CA PRO A 57 11.38 -3.02 9.05
C PRO A 57 10.03 -2.38 8.77
N ARG A 58 9.02 -2.58 9.65
CA ARG A 58 8.01 -1.53 9.84
C ARG A 58 8.89 -0.33 9.97
N GLN A 59 8.85 0.57 8.98
CA GLN A 59 9.74 1.71 8.98
C GLN A 59 9.67 2.20 10.40
N SER A 60 10.77 2.05 11.15
CA SER A 60 10.85 2.60 12.49
C SER A 60 10.29 3.99 12.29
N SER A 61 9.21 4.32 12.99
CA SER A 61 8.38 5.49 12.68
C SER A 61 9.12 6.76 13.07
N THR A 62 10.41 6.85 12.72
CA THR A 62 11.13 8.08 12.57
C THR A 62 10.36 8.86 11.53
N THR A 63 9.68 9.85 12.05
CA THR A 63 8.98 10.85 11.30
C THR A 63 9.90 11.46 10.24
N ILE A 64 9.80 11.04 8.99
CA ILE A 64 10.74 11.42 7.92
C ILE A 64 10.48 12.85 7.45
N ASP A 65 9.20 13.21 7.38
CA ASP A 65 8.68 14.44 6.80
C ASP A 65 7.28 14.76 7.37
N CYS A 66 6.74 15.91 6.96
CA CYS A 66 5.42 16.37 7.38
C CYS A 66 4.27 15.49 6.87
N GLU A 67 4.45 14.81 5.73
CA GLU A 67 3.45 13.88 5.20
C GLU A 67 3.31 12.63 6.10
N THR A 68 4.44 12.08 6.55
CA THR A 68 4.46 10.95 7.49
C THR A 68 3.88 11.37 8.84
N LEU A 69 4.16 12.61 9.31
CA LEU A 69 3.49 13.19 10.49
C LEU A 69 1.98 13.22 10.33
N LEU A 70 1.48 13.75 9.21
CA LEU A 70 0.04 13.86 8.99
C LEU A 70 -0.63 12.49 9.04
N LYS A 71 -0.05 11.50 8.35
CA LYS A 71 -0.52 10.10 8.37
C LYS A 71 -0.49 9.45 9.76
N SER A 72 0.41 9.90 10.64
CA SER A 72 0.47 9.46 12.03
C SER A 72 -0.55 10.13 12.96
N GLY A 73 -1.39 11.04 12.43
CA GLY A 73 -2.44 11.74 13.17
C GLY A 73 -2.06 13.15 13.64
N ASN A 74 -0.91 13.68 13.23
CA ASN A 74 -0.52 15.05 13.53
C ASN A 74 -1.14 16.02 12.52
N THR A 75 -2.29 16.60 12.86
CA THR A 75 -3.11 17.42 11.94
C THR A 75 -2.98 18.93 12.15
N LYS A 76 -2.05 19.39 13.00
CA LYS A 76 -1.90 20.81 13.35
C LYS A 76 -0.68 21.44 12.71
N SER A 77 -0.88 22.58 12.06
CA SER A 77 0.20 23.36 11.47
C SER A 77 1.05 24.01 12.55
N LYS A 78 2.31 23.57 12.67
CA LYS A 78 3.29 24.08 13.64
C LYS A 78 4.68 23.56 13.30
N MET A 79 5.64 23.92 14.14
CA MET A 79 6.97 23.34 14.08
C MET A 79 6.99 21.88 14.53
N TYR A 80 7.74 21.07 13.78
CA TYR A 80 8.03 19.68 14.10
C TYR A 80 9.51 19.36 13.87
N THR A 81 10.00 18.38 14.61
CA THR A 81 11.28 17.74 14.32
C THR A 81 11.04 16.55 13.39
N VAL A 82 11.75 16.53 12.26
CA VAL A 82 11.73 15.43 11.29
C VAL A 82 13.13 14.85 11.11
N TRP A 83 13.21 13.60 10.65
CA TRP A 83 14.44 12.86 10.37
C TRP A 83 14.49 12.48 8.90
N PRO A 84 14.84 13.43 8.00
CA PRO A 84 14.85 13.16 6.58
C PRO A 84 15.84 12.04 6.27
N LYS A 85 15.40 11.05 5.48
CA LYS A 85 16.26 9.98 4.98
C LYS A 85 17.17 10.54 3.88
N SER A 86 18.25 11.20 4.27
CA SER A 86 19.24 11.73 3.34
C SER A 86 20.52 10.93 3.43
N ARG A 87 21.14 10.63 2.29
CA ARG A 87 22.51 10.10 2.22
C ARG A 87 23.57 11.18 2.56
N ILE A 88 23.16 12.44 2.63
CA ILE A 88 24.02 13.62 2.79
C ILE A 88 23.85 14.23 4.20
N LEU A 89 22.63 14.20 4.77
CA LEU A 89 22.41 14.60 6.16
C LEU A 89 22.81 13.40 7.03
N GLU A 90 23.78 13.60 7.92
CA GLU A 90 24.33 12.59 8.85
C GLU A 90 23.30 12.12 9.89
N GLU A 91 22.16 11.56 9.47
CA GLU A 91 21.05 11.13 10.35
C GLU A 91 20.56 12.21 11.33
N LYS A 92 20.87 13.48 11.05
CA LYS A 92 20.56 14.61 11.94
C LYS A 92 19.09 15.01 11.82
N PRO A 93 18.39 15.23 12.94
CA PRO A 93 17.07 15.82 12.91
C PRO A 93 17.10 17.25 12.38
N VAL A 94 16.01 17.66 11.74
CA VAL A 94 15.80 19.02 11.25
C VAL A 94 14.48 19.54 11.79
N GLU A 95 14.48 20.79 12.28
CA GLU A 95 13.25 21.49 12.64
C GLU A 95 12.63 22.13 11.41
N VAL A 96 11.37 21.80 11.14
CA VAL A 96 10.62 22.29 9.98
C VAL A 96 9.26 22.79 10.42
N TYR A 97 8.72 23.78 9.70
CA TYR A 97 7.31 24.11 9.81
C TYR A 97 6.51 23.16 8.93
N CYS A 98 5.58 22.42 9.52
CA CYS A 98 4.65 21.59 8.77
C CYS A 98 3.33 22.33 8.62
N ASP A 99 2.88 22.53 7.38
CA ASP A 99 1.51 22.93 7.11
C ASP A 99 0.65 21.67 6.90
N MET A 100 -0.23 21.43 7.88
CA MET A 100 -1.09 20.26 7.97
C MET A 100 -2.54 20.56 7.57
N GLU A 101 -2.87 21.82 7.28
CA GLU A 101 -4.25 22.28 7.13
C GLU A 101 -4.55 22.76 5.70
N THR A 102 -3.55 23.30 4.99
CA THR A 102 -3.72 23.81 3.61
C THR A 102 -3.68 22.67 2.58
N ASP A 103 -4.63 22.66 1.64
CA ASP A 103 -4.64 21.77 0.46
C ASP A 103 -4.40 20.27 0.76
N GLY A 104 -4.97 19.79 1.87
CA GLY A 104 -4.83 18.40 2.31
C GLY A 104 -3.67 18.14 3.27
N GLY A 105 -2.85 19.15 3.57
CA GLY A 105 -1.79 19.09 4.57
C GLY A 105 -0.56 18.28 4.15
N GLY A 106 0.32 18.00 5.11
CA GLY A 106 1.53 17.19 4.89
C GLY A 106 2.68 17.98 4.26
N TRP A 107 2.54 19.29 4.13
CA TRP A 107 3.53 20.15 3.49
C TRP A 107 4.69 20.45 4.42
N THR A 108 5.91 20.10 3.99
CA THR A 108 7.15 20.57 4.62
C THR A 108 7.53 21.92 4.03
N VAL A 109 7.43 22.99 4.83
CA VAL A 109 7.76 24.35 4.37
C VAL A 109 9.27 24.54 4.34
N ILE A 110 9.81 24.87 3.17
CA ILE A 110 11.26 25.09 2.97
C ILE A 110 11.67 26.56 3.01
N GLN A 111 10.71 27.47 2.85
CA GLN A 111 10.89 28.91 2.86
C GLN A 111 9.56 29.58 3.23
N ARG A 112 9.60 30.63 4.05
CA ARG A 112 8.43 31.47 4.35
C ARG A 112 8.78 32.96 4.30
N ARG A 113 7.85 33.75 3.76
CA ARG A 113 7.84 35.22 3.74
C ARG A 113 6.51 35.72 4.27
N GLY A 114 6.51 36.62 5.24
CA GLY A 114 5.30 37.20 5.81
C GLY A 114 5.53 38.56 6.47
N ASN A 115 4.48 39.08 7.07
CA ASN A 115 4.52 40.35 7.79
C ASN A 115 5.05 40.16 9.23
N PHE A 116 6.29 39.68 9.36
CA PHE A 116 6.96 39.45 10.65
C PHE A 116 7.93 40.58 11.03
N SER A 117 7.64 41.81 10.60
CA SER A 117 8.45 43.01 10.88
C SER A 117 9.93 42.91 10.45
N ARG A 118 10.22 42.11 9.41
CA ARG A 118 11.57 41.97 8.85
C ARG A 118 11.88 43.10 7.86
N ALA A 119 13.17 43.40 7.71
CA ALA A 119 13.64 44.35 6.70
C ALA A 119 13.36 43.83 5.28
N LYS A 120 13.15 44.74 4.32
CA LYS A 120 12.84 44.37 2.92
C LYS A 120 13.94 43.53 2.26
N ASP A 121 15.18 43.74 2.68
CA ASP A 121 16.39 43.06 2.23
C ASP A 121 16.79 41.89 3.13
N TYR A 122 15.91 41.42 4.03
CA TYR A 122 16.22 40.32 4.96
C TYR A 122 16.70 39.02 4.27
N PHE A 123 16.27 38.79 3.02
CA PHE A 123 16.68 37.66 2.18
C PHE A 123 17.90 37.95 1.29
N PHE A 124 18.44 39.17 1.31
CA PHE A 124 19.70 39.48 0.64
C PHE A 124 20.86 38.95 1.48
N ARG A 125 21.20 37.67 1.26
CA ARG A 125 22.21 36.91 2.02
C ARG A 125 23.25 36.31 1.09
N ASN A 126 24.43 36.02 1.64
CA ASN A 126 25.50 35.36 0.90
C ASN A 126 25.21 33.86 0.70
N TRP A 127 26.04 33.19 -0.11
CA TRP A 127 25.89 31.77 -0.43
C TRP A 127 25.94 30.87 0.82
N GLU A 128 26.83 31.17 1.76
CA GLU A 128 27.00 30.37 2.97
C GLU A 128 25.73 30.37 3.84
N ALA A 129 25.05 31.51 3.96
CA ALA A 129 23.77 31.60 4.66
C ALA A 129 22.67 30.78 3.96
N TYR A 130 22.59 30.83 2.63
CA TYR A 130 21.63 30.01 1.87
C TYR A 130 21.93 28.51 1.94
N LYS A 131 23.22 28.15 2.05
CA LYS A 131 23.63 26.78 2.30
C LYS A 131 23.21 26.35 3.70
N LYS A 132 23.55 27.11 4.75
CA LYS A 132 23.26 26.72 6.15
C LYS A 132 21.78 26.81 6.53
N GLY A 133 21.04 27.74 5.94
CA GLY A 133 19.72 28.14 6.43
C GLY A 133 19.80 29.37 7.35
N PHE A 134 18.71 30.13 7.41
CA PHE A 134 18.57 31.29 8.27
C PHE A 134 17.11 31.62 8.56
N GLY A 135 16.86 32.34 9.65
CA GLY A 135 15.53 32.78 10.06
C GLY A 135 14.91 31.93 11.15
N ASN A 136 13.61 32.12 11.36
CA ASN A 136 12.80 31.38 12.34
C ASN A 136 11.70 30.66 11.57
N VAL A 137 11.58 29.34 11.74
CA VAL A 137 10.62 28.53 10.97
C VAL A 137 9.16 28.87 11.25
N GLU A 138 8.85 29.56 12.35
CA GLU A 138 7.51 30.11 12.62
C GLU A 138 7.26 31.50 11.99
N GLU A 139 8.31 32.16 11.49
CA GLU A 139 8.29 33.48 10.87
C GLU A 139 8.86 33.45 9.43
N ASP A 140 9.75 34.39 9.08
CA ASP A 140 10.53 34.40 7.85
C ASP A 140 11.75 33.50 7.99
N PHE A 141 11.92 32.56 7.06
CA PHE A 141 13.08 31.67 7.05
C PHE A 141 13.40 31.07 5.69
N TRP A 142 14.59 30.50 5.62
CA TRP A 142 15.09 29.59 4.58
C TRP A 142 15.71 28.37 5.28
N LEU A 143 15.25 27.17 4.95
CA LEU A 143 15.61 25.94 5.68
C LEU A 143 17.10 25.58 5.60
N GLY A 144 17.76 25.84 4.46
CA GLY A 144 19.16 25.41 4.24
C GLY A 144 19.30 23.94 3.83
N LYS A 145 20.55 23.50 3.64
CA LYS A 145 21.01 22.18 3.18
C LYS A 145 22.19 21.66 4.00
#